data_AF-A0A815N5J9-F1
#
_entry.id   AF-A0A815N5J9-F1
#
_cell.length_a   1.000
_cell.length_b   1.000
_cell.length_c   1.000
_cell.angle_alpha   90.00
_cell.angle_beta   90.00
_cell.angle_gamma   90.00
#
_symmetry.space_group_name_H-M   'P 1'
#
loop_
_entity.id
_entity.type
_entity.pdbx_description
1 polymer ?
#
loop_
_entity_poly.entity_id
_entity_poly.type
_entity_poly.pdbx_seq_one_letter_code
_entity_poly.pdbx_strand_id
1 'polypeptide(L)'
;MKELMPVETCLILNMLDNIFVKCKTFSQTGIQRGNFKDHLKRCRKTIMCSCSVPDIQYPWVGQKDQLFSYLSRCLYEQIRPVLS
;
A
#
# COMPACT_ATOMS: atom_id res chain seq x y z
N MET A 1 -10.85 32.28 11.15
CA MET A 1 -9.96 31.15 10.78
C MET A 1 -8.75 31.74 10.08
N LYS A 2 -7.51 31.37 10.45
CA LYS A 2 -6.32 31.79 9.71
C LYS A 2 -6.19 30.89 8.47
N GLU A 3 -6.11 31.50 7.29
CA GLU A 3 -5.78 30.79 6.06
C GLU A 3 -4.30 30.39 6.10
N LEU A 4 -4.03 29.11 5.88
CA LEU A 4 -2.67 28.59 5.75
C LEU A 4 -2.27 28.64 4.28
N MET A 5 -1.17 29.33 4.00
CA MET A 5 -0.62 29.43 2.66
C MET A 5 0.39 28.29 2.43
N PRO A 6 0.47 27.72 1.21
CA PRO A 6 1.48 26.74 0.88
C PRO A 6 2.88 27.36 0.97
N VAL A 7 3.85 26.57 1.45
CA VAL A 7 5.24 26.98 1.47
C VAL A 7 5.82 26.88 0.06
N GLU A 8 6.32 27.98 -0.48
CA GLU A 8 6.95 28.05 -1.80
C GLU A 8 8.47 28.13 -1.74
N THR A 9 9.04 28.34 -0.56
CA THR A 9 10.49 28.47 -0.38
C THR A 9 11.21 27.18 -0.77
N CYS A 10 12.02 27.24 -1.83
CA CYS A 10 12.72 26.08 -2.40
C CYS A 10 13.52 25.27 -1.37
N LEU A 11 14.24 25.95 -0.47
CA LEU A 11 14.98 25.29 0.61
C LEU A 11 14.07 24.45 1.51
N ILE A 12 12.92 25.01 1.90
CA ILE A 12 11.97 24.31 2.77
C ILE A 12 11.32 23.14 2.01
N LEU A 13 10.99 23.33 0.73
CA LEU A 13 10.46 22.26 -0.12
C LEU A 13 11.44 21.09 -0.24
N ASN A 14 12.73 21.37 -0.48
CA ASN A 14 13.77 20.33 -0.53
C ASN A 14 13.91 19.59 0.81
N MET A 15 13.84 20.30 1.93
CA MET A 15 13.85 19.66 3.25
C MET A 15 12.64 18.75 3.44
N LEU A 16 11.44 19.22 3.06
CA LEU A 16 10.22 18.43 3.15
C LEU A 16 10.27 17.19 2.24
N ASP A 17 10.81 17.30 1.03
CA ASP A 17 10.86 16.21 0.07
C ASP A 17 11.76 15.05 0.51
N ASN A 18 12.74 15.32 1.36
CA ASN A 18 13.61 14.31 1.97
C ASN A 18 12.97 13.56 3.16
N ILE A 19 11.80 14.01 3.64
CA ILE A 19 11.10 13.33 4.74
C ILE A 19 10.58 11.98 4.27
N PHE A 20 10.83 10.93 5.07
CA PHE A 20 10.24 9.61 4.85
C PHE A 20 8.80 9.56 5.35
N VAL A 21 7.91 9.09 4.50
CA VAL A 21 6.48 8.92 4.77
C VAL A 21 6.06 7.46 4.64
N LYS A 22 4.91 7.15 5.24
CA LYS A 22 4.24 5.85 5.15
C LYS A 22 3.07 5.92 4.17
N CYS A 23 2.99 4.98 3.24
CA CYS A 23 1.82 4.79 2.41
C CYS A 23 0.67 4.25 3.26
N LYS A 24 -0.47 4.95 3.30
CA LYS A 24 -1.64 4.49 4.07
C LYS A 24 -2.29 3.24 3.47
N THR A 25 -2.27 3.11 2.15
CA THR A 25 -2.96 2.01 1.45
C THR A 25 -2.27 0.66 1.62
N PHE A 26 -0.94 0.63 1.57
CA PHE A 26 -0.17 -0.63 1.62
C PHE A 26 0.79 -0.70 2.81
N SER A 27 0.71 0.26 3.73
CA SER A 27 1.58 0.39 4.90
C SER A 27 3.08 0.44 4.62
N GLN A 28 3.52 0.57 3.37
CA GLN A 28 4.93 0.67 3.00
C GLN A 28 5.53 1.94 3.62
N THR A 29 6.65 1.77 4.32
CA THR A 29 7.41 2.85 4.99
C THR A 29 8.65 3.21 4.17
N GLY A 30 9.35 4.28 4.57
CA GLY A 30 10.62 4.66 3.93
C GLY A 30 10.48 5.29 2.55
N ILE A 31 9.30 5.84 2.22
CA ILE A 31 9.07 6.52 0.94
C ILE A 31 9.45 7.99 1.11
N GLN A 32 10.39 8.52 0.34
CA GLN A 32 10.64 9.96 0.35
C GLN A 32 9.41 10.72 -0.15
N ARG A 33 9.00 11.79 0.55
CA ARG A 33 7.85 12.62 0.19
C ARG A 33 7.95 13.13 -1.24
N GLY A 34 9.12 13.59 -1.68
CA GLY A 34 9.34 14.07 -3.04
C GLY A 34 9.07 12.99 -4.10
N ASN A 35 9.33 11.73 -3.75
CA ASN A 35 9.14 10.56 -4.62
C ASN A 35 7.76 9.90 -4.45
N PHE A 36 6.85 10.49 -3.65
CA PHE A 36 5.56 9.86 -3.36
C PHE A 36 4.68 9.70 -4.60
N LYS A 37 4.74 10.64 -5.56
CA LYS A 37 4.02 10.51 -6.84
C LYS A 37 4.48 9.30 -7.66
N ASP A 38 5.78 9.02 -7.68
CA ASP A 38 6.31 7.84 -8.36
C ASP A 38 6.04 6.55 -7.60
N HIS A 39 6.05 6.62 -6.26
CA HIS A 39 5.51 5.54 -5.43
C HIS A 39 4.08 5.22 -5.85
N LEU A 40 3.16 6.20 -5.97
CA LEU A 40 1.75 5.95 -6.35
C LEU A 40 1.59 5.18 -7.66
N LYS A 41 2.47 5.39 -8.65
CA LYS A 41 2.47 4.64 -9.92
C LYS A 41 2.81 3.14 -9.72
N ARG A 42 3.68 2.83 -8.76
CA ARG A 42 4.11 1.45 -8.43
C ARG A 42 3.20 0.80 -7.39
N CYS A 43 2.74 1.60 -6.44
CA CYS A 43 1.82 1.29 -5.35
C CYS A 43 0.55 0.60 -5.86
N ARG A 44 -0.03 1.09 -6.98
CA ARG A 44 -1.20 0.49 -7.64
C ARG A 44 -0.96 -0.90 -8.24
N LYS A 45 0.30 -1.33 -8.42
CA LYS A 45 0.64 -2.69 -8.87
C LYS A 45 0.63 -3.70 -7.71
N THR A 46 0.60 -3.22 -6.48
CA THR A 46 0.43 -4.02 -5.28
C THR A 46 -1.07 -4.26 -5.12
N ILE A 47 -1.49 -5.52 -5.06
CA ILE A 47 -2.89 -5.87 -4.83
C ILE A 47 -3.03 -6.15 -3.34
N MET A 48 -3.96 -5.45 -2.70
CA MET A 48 -4.44 -5.82 -1.37
C MET A 48 -5.58 -6.82 -1.60
N CYS A 49 -5.26 -8.11 -1.57
CA CYS A 49 -6.27 -9.15 -1.66
C CYS A 49 -6.62 -9.60 -0.24
N SER A 50 -7.82 -9.21 0.21
CA SER A 50 -8.50 -9.98 1.23
C SER A 50 -8.93 -11.30 0.60
N CYS A 51 -8.60 -12.42 1.23
CA CYS A 51 -9.24 -13.70 0.91
C CYS A 51 -10.76 -13.50 0.93
N SER A 52 -11.48 -14.14 0.01
CA SER A 52 -12.88 -13.83 -0.32
C SER A 52 -13.88 -14.30 0.75
N VAL A 53 -13.58 -14.06 2.02
CA VAL A 53 -14.41 -14.35 3.19
C VAL A 53 -14.66 -13.05 3.92
N PRO A 54 -15.92 -12.69 4.19
CA PRO A 54 -16.26 -11.55 5.03
C PRO A 54 -15.62 -11.60 6.43
N ASP A 55 -15.34 -12.80 6.96
CA ASP A 55 -14.94 -13.02 8.35
C ASP A 55 -13.46 -13.35 8.60
N ILE A 56 -12.68 -13.70 7.57
CA ILE A 56 -11.26 -14.03 7.76
C ILE A 56 -10.41 -12.91 7.16
N GLN A 57 -10.07 -11.94 8.00
CA GLN A 57 -9.11 -10.89 7.68
C GLN A 57 -7.71 -11.47 7.65
N TYR A 58 -7.31 -12.08 6.53
CA TYR A 58 -5.90 -12.27 6.21
C TYR A 58 -5.48 -11.17 5.23
N PRO A 59 -4.95 -10.03 5.73
CA PRO A 59 -4.53 -8.93 4.88
C PRO A 59 -3.20 -9.30 4.23
N TRP A 60 -3.24 -10.07 3.14
CA TRP A 60 -2.05 -10.29 2.35
C TRP A 60 -1.79 -9.08 1.46
N VAL A 61 -0.58 -8.54 1.60
CA VAL A 61 -0.09 -7.39 0.85
C VAL A 61 1.10 -7.85 0.02
N GLY A 62 0.92 -7.87 -1.29
CA GLY A 62 1.99 -8.29 -2.19
C GLY A 62 1.78 -7.77 -3.61
N GLN A 63 2.80 -7.98 -4.45
CA GLN A 63 2.68 -7.61 -5.85
C GLN A 63 1.66 -8.49 -6.57
N LYS A 64 1.01 -7.95 -7.61
CA LYS A 64 0.08 -8.70 -8.46
C LYS A 64 0.67 -10.04 -8.94
N ASP A 65 1.95 -10.06 -9.27
CA ASP A 65 2.64 -11.25 -9.78
C ASP A 65 2.79 -12.34 -8.70
N GLN A 66 2.78 -11.94 -7.42
CA GLN A 66 2.82 -12.87 -6.29
C GLN A 66 1.42 -13.34 -5.88
N LEU A 67 0.34 -12.73 -6.39
CA LEU A 67 -1.03 -13.06 -6.00
C LEU A 67 -1.39 -14.51 -6.34
N PHE A 68 -1.02 -14.97 -7.55
CA PHE A 68 -1.29 -16.36 -7.95
C PHE A 68 -0.57 -17.36 -7.03
N SER A 69 0.69 -17.07 -6.69
CA SER A 69 1.46 -17.89 -5.75
C SER A 69 0.87 -17.87 -4.34
N TYR A 70 0.36 -16.73 -3.88
CA TYR A 70 -0.30 -16.61 -2.58
C TYR A 70 -1.62 -17.36 -2.55
N LEU A 71 -2.47 -17.23 -3.58
CA LEU A 71 -3.76 -17.93 -3.66
C LEU A 71 -3.56 -19.45 -3.66
N SER A 72 -2.53 -19.96 -4.35
CA SER A 72 -2.22 -21.40 -4.34
C SER A 72 -1.78 -21.93 -2.96
N ARG A 73 -1.20 -21.08 -2.12
CA ARG A 73 -0.75 -21.40 -0.74
C ARG A 73 -1.73 -20.93 0.32
N CYS A 74 -2.81 -20.26 -0.08
CA CYS A 74 -3.79 -19.74 0.84
C CYS A 74 -4.55 -20.93 1.43
N LEU A 75 -4.30 -21.20 2.72
CA LEU A 75 -4.94 -22.29 3.47
C LEU A 75 -6.46 -22.25 3.32
N TYR A 76 -7.05 -21.05 3.18
CA TYR A 76 -8.48 -20.88 2.95
C TYR A 76 -8.96 -21.45 1.61
N GLU A 77 -8.28 -21.20 0.48
CA GLU A 77 -8.69 -21.80 -0.80
C GLU A 77 -8.52 -23.32 -0.82
N GLN A 78 -7.59 -23.85 -0.04
CA GLN A 78 -7.43 -25.31 0.10
C GLN A 78 -8.59 -25.97 0.85
N ILE A 79 -9.19 -25.28 1.82
CA ILE A 79 -10.32 -25.79 2.62
C ILE A 79 -11.69 -25.34 2.11
N ARG A 80 -11.75 -24.39 1.16
CA ARG A 80 -12.99 -23.90 0.55
C ARG A 80 -13.91 -25.00 0.02
N PRO A 81 -13.43 -26.08 -0.64
CA PRO A 81 -14.29 -27.16 -1.11
C PRO A 81 -14.99 -27.95 0.01
N VAL A 82 -14.48 -27.87 1.24
CA VAL A 82 -15.01 -28.59 2.42
C VAL A 82 -15.99 -27.71 3.20
N LEU A 83 -15.90 -26.38 3.06
CA LEU A 83 -16.74 -25.40 3.75
C LEU A 83 -17.97 -24.96 2.94
N SER A 84 -18.12 -25.41 1.68
CA SER A 84 -19.27 -25.11 0.80
C SER A 84 -20.37 -26.17 0.87
#